data_AF-Q55761-F1
#
_entry.id   AF-Q55761-F1
#
_cell.length_a   1.000
_cell.length_b   1.000
_cell.length_c   1.000
_cell.angle_alpha   90.00
_cell.angle_beta   90.00
_cell.angle_gamma   90.00
#
_symmetry.space_group_name_H-M   'P 1'
#
loop_
_entity.id
_entity.type
_entity.pdbx_description
1 polymer ?
#
loop_
_entity_poly.entity_id
_entity_poly.type
_entity_poly.pdbx_seq_one_letter_code
_entity_poly.pdbx_strand_id
1 'polypeptide(L)'
;MTDLGQAGESLVAAWLEQQGGKILQQRWRSPWGEIDLITHFPDTKIIAFVEVKTRSGGNWDQGGLLAVNARKQEKIWQTANHFLASQPQWSDWNCRFDVMIVFSQGSVPTGENAEGKFANLPTNFQMGQTIVWQGYRLRLEQYLTDAFGG
;
A
#
# COMPACT_ATOMS: atom_id res chain seq x y z
N MET A 1 -4.76 15.03 -12.95
CA MET A 1 -3.83 13.92 -12.64
C MET A 1 -4.06 13.55 -11.18
N THR A 2 -4.12 12.27 -10.84
CA THR A 2 -4.21 11.81 -9.44
C THR A 2 -2.97 12.27 -8.68
N ASP A 3 -3.03 12.42 -7.35
CA ASP A 3 -1.83 12.62 -6.53
C ASP A 3 -0.90 11.39 -6.63
N LEU A 4 0.42 11.61 -6.60
CA LEU A 4 1.41 10.53 -6.75
C LEU A 4 1.30 9.47 -5.63
N GLY A 5 1.04 9.89 -4.39
CA GLY A 5 0.83 8.99 -3.26
C GLY A 5 -0.35 8.06 -3.53
N GLN A 6 -1.50 8.65 -3.89
CA GLN A 6 -2.72 7.91 -4.23
C GLN A 6 -2.57 6.98 -5.44
N ALA A 7 -1.81 7.39 -6.46
CA ALA A 7 -1.50 6.52 -7.59
C ALA A 7 -0.70 5.30 -7.14
N GLY A 8 0.27 5.49 -6.23
CA GLY A 8 0.98 4.40 -5.58
C GLY A 8 0.06 3.50 -4.78
N GLU A 9 -0.74 4.05 -3.87
CA GLU A 9 -1.71 3.30 -3.06
C GLU A 9 -2.65 2.44 -3.93
N SER A 10 -3.16 3.00 -5.02
CA SER A 10 -4.01 2.28 -5.96
C SER A 10 -3.28 1.14 -6.67
N LEU A 11 -2.01 1.31 -7.03
CA LEU A 11 -1.20 0.23 -7.62
C LEU A 11 -0.96 -0.89 -6.61
N VAL A 12 -0.68 -0.54 -5.35
CA VAL A 12 -0.47 -1.50 -4.26
C VAL A 12 -1.76 -2.27 -3.98
N ALA A 13 -2.92 -1.61 -3.97
CA ALA A 13 -4.21 -2.25 -3.81
C ALA A 13 -4.44 -3.33 -4.89
N ALA A 14 -4.24 -2.98 -6.17
CA ALA A 14 -4.40 -3.93 -7.27
C ALA A 14 -3.39 -5.10 -7.18
N TRP A 15 -2.16 -4.84 -6.72
CA TRP A 15 -1.17 -5.90 -6.52
C TRP A 15 -1.55 -6.82 -5.36
N LEU A 16 -2.02 -6.29 -4.23
CA LEU A 16 -2.50 -7.09 -3.09
C LEU A 16 -3.66 -8.01 -3.48
N GLU A 17 -4.57 -7.55 -4.34
CA GLU A 17 -5.64 -8.39 -4.89
C GLU A 17 -5.09 -9.56 -5.72
N GLN A 18 -4.05 -9.31 -6.54
CA GLN A 18 -3.36 -10.39 -7.26
C GLN A 18 -2.64 -11.37 -6.31
N GLN A 19 -2.24 -10.93 -5.12
CA GLN A 19 -1.65 -11.79 -4.09
C GLN A 19 -2.72 -12.55 -3.27
N GLY A 20 -3.99 -12.52 -3.68
CA GLY A 20 -5.09 -13.19 -2.97
C GLY A 20 -5.67 -12.40 -1.80
N GLY A 21 -5.26 -11.14 -1.64
CA GLY A 21 -5.86 -10.21 -0.71
C GLY A 21 -7.23 -9.72 -1.20
N LYS A 22 -8.05 -9.25 -0.27
CA LYS A 22 -9.30 -8.55 -0.54
C LYS A 22 -9.25 -7.19 0.16
N ILE A 23 -9.28 -6.12 -0.62
CA ILE A 23 -9.23 -4.76 -0.08
C ILE A 23 -10.52 -4.49 0.70
N LEU A 24 -10.36 -4.19 1.99
CA LEU A 24 -11.43 -3.81 2.90
C LEU A 24 -11.69 -2.32 2.86
N GLN A 25 -10.61 -1.53 2.92
CA GLN A 25 -10.65 -0.07 2.94
C GLN A 25 -9.38 0.49 2.30
N GLN A 26 -9.51 1.67 1.71
CA GLN A 26 -8.37 2.49 1.28
C GLN A 26 -8.49 3.85 1.97
N ARG A 27 -7.36 4.37 2.45
CA ARG A 27 -7.22 5.68 3.11
C ARG A 27 -8.21 5.85 4.26
N TRP A 28 -8.27 4.82 5.11
CA TRP A 28 -9.20 4.79 6.23
C TRP A 28 -8.68 5.71 7.35
N ARG A 29 -9.54 6.59 7.85
CA ARG A 29 -9.18 7.63 8.80
C ARG A 29 -9.90 7.44 10.12
N SER A 30 -9.17 7.69 11.19
CA SER A 30 -9.66 7.80 12.56
C SER A 30 -9.16 9.11 13.19
N PRO A 31 -9.67 9.49 14.38
CA PRO A 31 -9.10 10.61 15.14
C PRO A 31 -7.59 10.46 15.45
N TRP A 32 -7.05 9.24 15.48
CA TRP A 32 -5.65 8.95 15.82
C TRP A 32 -4.70 8.98 14.62
N GLY A 33 -5.23 8.82 13.40
CA GLY A 33 -4.42 8.71 12.20
C GLY A 33 -5.14 8.15 10.98
N GLU A 34 -4.35 7.80 9.97
CA GLU A 34 -4.80 7.25 8.69
C GLU A 34 -4.02 5.95 8.42
N ILE A 35 -4.70 4.99 7.82
CA ILE A 35 -4.09 3.78 7.26
C ILE A 35 -4.37 3.78 5.75
N ASP A 36 -3.31 3.65 4.96
CA ASP A 36 -3.38 3.78 3.51
C ASP A 36 -4.21 2.64 2.90
N LEU A 37 -3.96 1.39 3.30
CA LEU A 37 -4.75 0.25 2.84
C LEU A 37 -5.02 -0.73 3.98
N ILE A 38 -6.24 -1.25 4.02
CA ILE A 38 -6.62 -2.37 4.88
C ILE A 38 -7.04 -3.51 3.96
N THR A 39 -6.37 -4.65 4.08
CA THR A 39 -6.66 -5.84 3.28
C THR A 39 -6.79 -7.05 4.18
N HIS A 40 -7.55 -8.05 3.75
CA HIS A 40 -7.57 -9.34 4.41
C HIS A 40 -7.24 -10.47 3.44
N PHE A 41 -6.59 -11.51 3.95
CA PHE A 41 -6.22 -12.72 3.23
C PHE A 41 -7.04 -13.88 3.78
N PRO A 42 -8.18 -14.24 3.16
CA PRO A 42 -9.13 -15.21 3.71
C PRO A 42 -8.51 -16.57 4.02
N ASP A 43 -7.68 -17.07 3.10
CA ASP A 43 -7.09 -18.42 3.19
C ASP A 43 -6.12 -18.56 4.37
N THR A 44 -5.58 -17.45 4.86
CA THR A 44 -4.63 -17.41 5.98
C THR A 44 -5.18 -16.76 7.24
N LYS A 45 -6.45 -16.31 7.21
CA LYS A 45 -7.10 -15.56 8.30
C LYS A 45 -6.27 -14.39 8.82
N ILE A 46 -5.78 -13.57 7.89
CA ILE A 46 -4.93 -12.42 8.22
C ILE A 46 -5.57 -11.11 7.77
N ILE A 47 -5.49 -10.10 8.63
CA ILE A 47 -5.69 -8.69 8.28
C ILE A 47 -4.33 -8.02 8.22
N ALA A 48 -4.05 -7.36 7.10
CA ALA A 48 -2.88 -6.52 6.97
C ALA A 48 -3.29 -5.05 6.87
N PHE A 49 -2.69 -4.23 7.72
CA PHE A 49 -2.72 -2.77 7.66
C PHE A 49 -1.45 -2.34 6.94
N VAL A 50 -1.60 -1.83 5.72
CA VAL A 50 -0.48 -1.58 4.83
C VAL A 50 -0.25 -0.08 4.70
N GLU A 51 0.96 0.34 5.02
CA GLU A 51 1.48 1.68 4.75
C GLU A 51 2.17 1.68 3.37
N VAL A 52 1.87 2.68 2.53
CA VAL A 52 2.41 2.82 1.18
C VAL A 52 3.37 4.00 1.10
N LYS A 53 4.65 3.70 0.90
CA LYS A 53 5.69 4.71 0.75
C LYS A 53 6.06 4.92 -0.71
N THR A 54 5.32 5.80 -1.38
CA THR A 54 5.68 6.26 -2.73
C THR A 54 6.80 7.29 -2.69
N ARG A 55 7.83 7.12 -3.52
CA ARG A 55 9.00 8.00 -3.59
C ARG A 55 9.34 8.34 -5.04
N SER A 56 9.62 9.61 -5.31
CA SER A 56 10.18 10.06 -6.59
C SER A 56 11.70 9.82 -6.63
N GLY A 57 12.24 9.55 -7.82
CA GLY A 57 13.69 9.38 -8.00
C GLY A 57 14.51 10.53 -7.40
N GLY A 58 15.57 10.20 -6.66
CA GLY A 58 16.52 11.15 -6.08
C GLY A 58 16.50 11.26 -4.55
N ASN A 59 15.46 10.75 -3.88
CA ASN A 59 15.39 10.71 -2.41
C ASN A 59 15.77 9.32 -1.89
N TRP A 60 17.07 9.08 -1.68
CA TRP A 60 17.63 7.77 -1.37
C TRP A 60 18.35 7.75 -0.02
N ASP A 61 17.66 7.31 1.03
CA ASP A 61 18.25 6.83 2.28
C ASP A 61 17.79 5.39 2.54
N GLN A 62 18.53 4.38 2.04
CA GLN A 62 18.11 2.96 2.17
C GLN A 62 17.72 2.56 3.61
N GLY A 63 18.40 3.13 4.61
CA GLY A 63 18.08 2.90 6.03
C GLY A 63 16.79 3.56 6.52
N GLY A 64 16.44 4.76 6.05
CA GLY A 64 15.20 5.47 6.43
C GLY A 64 13.98 5.11 5.57
N LEU A 65 14.22 4.61 4.36
CA LEU A 65 13.21 4.11 3.43
C LEU A 65 12.32 3.05 4.09
N LEU A 66 12.93 2.05 4.73
CA LEU A 66 12.21 0.92 5.34
C LEU A 66 11.62 1.26 6.71
N ALA A 67 12.28 2.12 7.48
CA ALA A 67 11.87 2.41 8.85
C ALA A 67 10.56 3.21 8.90
N VAL A 68 9.53 2.67 9.55
CA VAL A 68 8.43 3.47 10.10
C VAL A 68 8.85 3.87 11.50
N ASN A 69 8.94 5.18 11.78
CA ASN A 69 9.37 5.63 13.10
C ASN A 69 8.37 5.21 14.20
N ALA A 70 8.83 5.07 15.44
CA ALA A 70 8.02 4.58 16.55
C ALA A 70 6.72 5.38 16.76
N ARG A 71 6.76 6.71 16.61
CA ARG A 71 5.56 7.57 16.72
C ARG A 71 4.52 7.24 15.64
N LYS A 72 4.96 6.93 14.42
CA LYS A 72 4.07 6.56 13.33
C LYS A 72 3.52 5.14 13.54
N GLN A 73 4.33 4.21 14.04
CA GLN A 73 3.87 2.87 14.42
C GLN A 73 2.76 2.94 15.48
N GLU A 74 2.94 3.72 16.54
CA GLU A 74 1.94 3.91 17.60
C GLU A 74 0.60 4.43 17.07
N LYS A 75 0.64 5.45 16.20
CA LYS A 75 -0.57 6.00 15.57
C LYS A 75 -1.29 4.98 14.69
N ILE A 76 -0.54 4.23 13.90
CA ILE A 76 -1.09 3.19 13.04
C ILE A 76 -1.71 2.08 13.89
N TRP A 77 -1.06 1.67 14.98
CA TRP A 77 -1.58 0.67 15.91
C TRP A 77 -2.90 1.13 16.55
N GLN A 78 -2.97 2.37 17.04
CA GLN A 78 -4.21 2.95 17.57
C GLN A 78 -5.32 3.02 16.52
N THR A 79 -4.97 3.41 15.29
CA THR A 79 -5.90 3.49 14.17
C THR A 79 -6.43 2.09 13.81
N ALA A 80 -5.56 1.08 13.74
CA ALA A 80 -5.93 -0.31 13.48
C ALA A 80 -6.84 -0.89 14.57
N ASN A 81 -6.54 -0.64 15.85
CA ASN A 81 -7.41 -1.05 16.95
C ASN A 81 -8.79 -0.40 16.88
N HIS A 82 -8.86 0.88 16.51
CA HIS A 82 -10.13 1.55 16.31
C HIS A 82 -10.95 0.91 15.18
N PHE A 83 -10.28 0.55 14.09
CA PHE A 83 -10.92 -0.18 12.99
C PHE A 83 -11.46 -1.53 13.49
N LEU A 84 -10.62 -2.35 14.11
CA LEU A 84 -10.96 -3.70 14.57
C LEU A 84 -12.07 -3.74 15.63
N ALA A 85 -12.16 -2.73 16.49
CA ALA A 85 -13.23 -2.62 17.49
C ALA A 85 -14.64 -2.60 16.86
N SER A 86 -14.76 -2.18 15.60
CA SER A 86 -16.01 -2.18 14.84
C SER A 86 -16.24 -3.45 14.00
N GLN A 87 -15.32 -4.42 14.04
CA GLN A 87 -15.26 -5.55 13.11
C GLN A 87 -15.14 -6.91 13.84
N PRO A 88 -16.18 -7.32 14.60
CA PRO A 88 -16.13 -8.53 15.43
C PRO A 88 -15.87 -9.82 14.64
N GLN A 89 -16.19 -9.85 13.35
CA GLN A 89 -15.97 -11.01 12.46
C GLN A 89 -14.48 -11.37 12.24
N TRP A 90 -13.56 -10.48 12.63
CA TRP A 90 -12.12 -10.70 12.51
C TRP A 90 -11.39 -10.75 13.85
N SER A 91 -12.14 -10.88 14.96
CA SER A 91 -11.58 -10.95 16.31
C SER A 91 -10.54 -12.06 16.50
N ASP A 92 -10.72 -13.20 15.83
CA ASP A 92 -9.80 -14.35 15.89
C ASP A 92 -8.77 -14.38 14.73
N TRP A 93 -8.62 -13.29 13.98
CA TRP A 93 -7.68 -13.22 12.84
C TRP A 93 -6.36 -12.60 13.27
N ASN A 94 -5.26 -13.08 12.66
CA ASN A 94 -3.94 -12.50 12.90
C ASN A 94 -3.84 -11.13 12.22
N CYS A 95 -3.33 -10.14 12.93
CA CYS A 95 -3.07 -8.81 12.39
C CYS A 95 -1.60 -8.65 12.01
N ARG A 96 -1.33 -7.94 10.92
CA ARG A 96 0.01 -7.53 10.51
C ARG A 96 0.04 -6.06 10.15
N PHE A 97 1.20 -5.44 10.35
CA PHE A 97 1.49 -4.09 9.88
C PHE A 97 2.54 -4.18 8.80
N ASP A 98 2.12 -3.99 7.55
CA ASP A 98 2.97 -4.19 6.39
C ASP A 98 3.38 -2.84 5.79
N VAL A 99 4.49 -2.81 5.08
CA VAL A 99 4.98 -1.62 4.37
C VAL A 99 5.28 -1.98 2.92
N MET A 100 4.72 -1.21 2.00
CA MET A 100 5.06 -1.29 0.58
C MET A 100 5.89 -0.08 0.16
N ILE A 101 7.03 -0.33 -0.51
CA ILE A 101 7.86 0.71 -1.13
C ILE A 101 7.53 0.80 -2.61
N VAL A 102 7.15 2.00 -3.07
CA VAL A 102 6.81 2.27 -4.48
C VAL A 102 7.73 3.35 -5.02
N PHE A 103 8.35 3.11 -6.17
CA PHE A 103 9.19 4.08 -6.85
C PHE A 103 8.48 4.71 -8.04
N SER A 104 8.62 6.02 -8.16
CA SER A 104 8.14 6.82 -9.27
C SER A 104 9.29 7.33 -10.12
N GLN A 105 9.20 7.05 -11.42
CA GLN A 105 10.09 7.56 -12.47
C GLN A 105 9.48 8.80 -13.17
N GLY A 106 8.64 9.54 -12.45
CA GLY A 106 7.96 10.73 -12.94
C GLY A 106 6.62 10.46 -13.63
N SER A 107 5.95 11.54 -14.03
CA SER A 107 4.71 11.49 -14.79
C SER A 107 4.93 11.14 -16.26
N VAL A 108 3.91 10.57 -16.87
CA VAL A 108 3.83 10.38 -18.33
C VAL A 108 3.23 11.65 -18.95
N PRO A 109 3.82 12.19 -20.04
CA PRO A 109 3.26 13.35 -20.73
C PRO A 109 1.81 13.10 -21.17
N THR A 110 0.96 14.12 -21.05
CA THR A 110 -0.44 14.10 -21.52
C THR A 110 -0.48 13.98 -23.05
N GLY A 111 -0.33 12.77 -23.58
CA GLY A 111 -0.25 12.51 -25.03
C GLY A 111 0.36 11.16 -25.37
N GLU A 112 1.29 10.65 -24.55
CA GLU A 112 1.75 9.26 -24.63
C GLU A 112 0.80 8.39 -23.80
N ASN A 113 -0.19 7.75 -24.44
CA ASN A 113 -1.09 6.78 -23.79
C ASN A 113 -1.54 7.21 -22.38
N ALA A 114 -2.10 8.43 -22.27
CA ALA A 114 -2.75 8.90 -21.03
C ALA A 114 -3.90 7.97 -20.60
N GLU A 115 -4.30 7.03 -21.45
CA GLU A 115 -5.14 5.87 -21.17
C GLU A 115 -4.37 4.69 -20.55
N GLY A 116 -3.36 4.96 -19.71
CA GLY A 116 -2.79 4.01 -18.74
C GLY A 116 -3.78 3.55 -17.66
N LYS A 117 -5.08 3.50 -17.99
CA LYS A 117 -6.09 2.72 -17.29
C LYS A 117 -5.88 1.26 -17.67
N PHE A 118 -4.81 0.67 -17.16
CA PHE A 118 -4.99 -0.71 -16.72
C PHE A 118 -6.13 -0.65 -15.69
N ALA A 119 -7.36 -0.98 -16.12
CA ALA A 119 -8.48 -1.14 -15.19
C ALA A 119 -8.13 -2.19 -14.13
N ASN A 120 -7.26 -3.13 -14.53
CA ASN A 120 -6.66 -4.17 -13.69
C ASN A 120 -5.17 -4.25 -13.98
N LEU A 121 -4.38 -4.48 -12.95
CA LEU A 121 -2.96 -4.80 -13.07
C LEU A 121 -2.77 -6.04 -13.98
N PRO A 122 -1.75 -6.08 -14.87
CA PRO A 122 -1.49 -7.26 -15.71
C PRO A 122 -1.27 -8.51 -14.85
N THR A 123 -1.84 -9.65 -15.24
CA THR A 123 -1.84 -10.90 -14.42
C THR A 123 -0.44 -11.36 -14.02
N ASN A 124 0.59 -11.10 -14.83
CA ASN A 124 1.97 -11.50 -14.58
C ASN A 124 2.84 -10.31 -14.12
N PHE A 125 2.24 -9.24 -13.58
CA PHE A 125 3.01 -8.14 -13.04
C PHE A 125 3.84 -8.60 -11.84
N GLN A 126 5.12 -8.24 -11.82
CA GLN A 126 6.06 -8.64 -10.79
C GLN A 126 6.68 -7.42 -10.10
N MET A 127 7.06 -7.59 -8.84
CA MET A 127 7.91 -6.64 -8.12
C MET A 127 9.16 -6.32 -8.96
N GLY A 128 9.58 -5.06 -8.99
CA GLY A 128 10.69 -4.59 -9.80
C GLY A 128 10.36 -4.28 -11.27
N GLN A 129 9.14 -4.56 -11.74
CA GLN A 129 8.69 -4.13 -13.07
C GLN A 129 8.10 -2.71 -13.03
N THR A 130 8.49 -1.86 -13.98
CA THR A 130 7.88 -0.53 -14.16
C THR A 130 6.59 -0.64 -14.98
N ILE A 131 5.53 0.02 -14.52
CA ILE A 131 4.24 0.14 -15.18
C ILE A 131 3.78 1.60 -15.25
N VAL A 132 3.04 1.95 -16.30
CA VAL A 132 2.29 3.22 -16.33
C VAL A 132 0.97 3.01 -15.58
N TRP A 133 0.80 3.71 -14.47
CA TRP A 133 -0.38 3.62 -13.61
C TRP A 133 -0.88 5.03 -13.28
N GLN A 134 -2.13 5.33 -13.64
CA GLN A 134 -2.79 6.62 -13.38
C GLN A 134 -1.96 7.86 -13.77
N GLY A 135 -1.20 7.76 -14.87
CA GLY A 135 -0.38 8.86 -15.40
C GLY A 135 1.04 8.95 -14.82
N TYR A 136 1.47 7.98 -14.01
CA TYR A 136 2.85 7.89 -13.49
C TYR A 136 3.54 6.61 -13.95
N ARG A 137 4.85 6.67 -14.17
CA ARG A 137 5.69 5.47 -14.27
C ARG A 137 6.04 5.00 -12.85
N LEU A 138 5.43 3.92 -12.40
CA LEU A 138 5.57 3.38 -11.06
C LEU A 138 6.20 1.99 -11.08
N ARG A 139 6.89 1.63 -10.00
CA ARG A 139 7.49 0.31 -9.77
C ARG A 139 7.27 -0.08 -8.32
N LEU A 140 6.66 -1.24 -8.06
CA LEU A 140 6.65 -1.80 -6.72
C LEU A 140 8.04 -2.35 -6.44
N GLU A 141 8.71 -1.85 -5.41
CA GLU A 141 10.10 -2.20 -5.12
C GLU A 141 10.21 -3.34 -4.13
N GLN A 142 9.54 -3.19 -2.99
CA GLN A 142 9.69 -4.11 -1.88
C GLN A 142 8.45 -4.09 -0.99
N TYR A 143 8.00 -5.28 -0.60
CA TYR A 143 6.93 -5.48 0.37
C TYR A 143 7.51 -6.10 1.64
N LEU A 144 7.36 -5.42 2.76
CA LEU A 144 7.78 -5.87 4.08
C LEU A 144 6.55 -6.31 4.86
N THR A 145 6.40 -7.61 5.08
CA THR A 145 5.39 -8.15 5.99
C THR A 145 5.79 -7.96 7.43
N ASP A 146 4.84 -7.66 8.31
CA ASP A 146 5.07 -7.50 9.75
C ASP A 146 6.23 -6.53 10.06
N ALA A 147 6.27 -5.43 9.32
CA ALA A 147 7.37 -4.47 9.34
C ALA A 147 7.54 -3.75 10.70
N PHE A 148 6.54 -3.83 11.59
CA PHE A 148 6.58 -3.17 12.89
C PHE A 148 7.09 -4.12 14.00
N GLY A 149 7.19 -5.42 13.71
CA GLY A 149 7.48 -6.46 14.69
C GLY A 149 6.32 -6.69 15.65
N GLY A 150 5.86 -7.94 15.74
CA GLY A 150 4.97 -8.40 16.82
C GLY A 150 5.65 -8.49 18.19
#